data_AF-A0AAD9U7W6-F1
#
_entry.id   AF-A0AAD9U7W6-F1
#
_cell.length_a   1.000
_cell.length_b   1.000
_cell.length_c   1.000
_cell.angle_alpha   90.00
_cell.angle_beta   90.00
_cell.angle_gamma   90.00
#
_symmetry.space_group_name_H-M   'P 1'
#
loop_
_entity.id
_entity.type
_entity.pdbx_description
1 polymer ?
#
loop_
_entity_poly.entity_id
_entity_poly.type
_entity_poly.pdbx_seq_one_letter_code
_entity_poly.pdbx_strand_id
1 'polypeptide(L)'
;MTQNAVTKCASATLFLLVLLLLIALLSDAAYQFDQPPSLKETNIVFYMHDWQNGLNATAIPVGGSQKKPWSAVEFGTIFAIDDKLMVASDRSIG
;
A
#
# COMPACT_ATOMS: atom_id res chain seq x y z
N MET A 1 -64.75 12.75 -18.33
CA MET A 1 -63.53 12.68 -19.19
C MET A 1 -62.24 13.06 -18.47
N THR A 2 -62.28 13.63 -17.27
CA THR A 2 -61.12 14.18 -16.54
C THR A 2 -60.30 13.18 -15.71
N GLN A 3 -60.91 12.11 -15.18
CA GLN A 3 -60.19 11.11 -14.37
C GLN A 3 -59.03 10.42 -15.12
N ASN A 4 -59.23 10.04 -16.38
CA ASN A 4 -58.21 9.30 -17.16
C ASN A 4 -56.92 10.10 -17.41
N ALA A 5 -57.01 11.44 -17.47
CA ALA A 5 -55.85 12.31 -17.64
C ALA A 5 -55.05 12.44 -16.33
N VAL A 6 -55.74 12.54 -15.19
CA VAL A 6 -55.13 12.62 -13.86
C VAL A 6 -54.41 11.31 -13.50
N THR A 7 -55.03 10.16 -13.77
CA THR A 7 -54.42 8.84 -13.53
C THR A 7 -53.20 8.58 -14.43
N LYS A 8 -53.24 9.04 -15.70
CA LYS A 8 -52.07 8.99 -16.61
C LYS A 8 -50.92 9.88 -16.14
N CYS A 9 -51.19 11.13 -15.72
CA CYS A 9 -50.16 12.01 -15.18
C CYS A 9 -49.56 11.45 -13.89
N ALA A 10 -50.37 10.94 -12.97
CA ALA A 10 -49.88 10.29 -11.75
C ALA A 10 -49.03 9.04 -12.05
N SER A 11 -49.42 8.24 -13.05
CA SER A 11 -48.64 7.09 -13.52
C SER A 11 -47.31 7.50 -14.17
N ALA A 12 -47.29 8.60 -14.93
CA ALA A 12 -46.06 9.13 -15.55
C ALA A 12 -45.11 9.69 -14.49
N THR A 13 -45.63 10.40 -13.48
CA THR A 13 -44.83 10.89 -12.35
C THR A 13 -44.26 9.74 -11.53
N LEU A 14 -45.06 8.70 -11.24
CA LEU A 14 -44.57 7.51 -10.53
C LEU A 14 -43.48 6.79 -11.32
N PHE A 15 -43.67 6.62 -12.64
CA PHE A 15 -42.67 6.02 -13.52
C PHE A 15 -41.37 6.84 -13.53
N LEU A 16 -41.47 8.17 -13.60
CA LEU A 16 -40.32 9.08 -13.54
C LEU A 16 -39.58 8.95 -12.20
N LEU A 17 -40.31 8.89 -11.07
CA LEU A 17 -39.71 8.72 -9.75
C LEU A 17 -38.99 7.37 -9.60
N VAL A 18 -39.58 6.29 -10.11
CA VAL A 18 -38.95 4.96 -10.12
C VAL A 18 -37.70 4.95 -11.01
N LEU A 19 -37.76 5.61 -12.17
CA LEU A 19 -36.61 5.72 -13.07
C LEU A 19 -35.47 6.51 -12.43
N LEU A 20 -35.77 7.64 -11.78
CA LEU A 20 -34.78 8.44 -11.05
C LEU A 20 -34.15 7.67 -9.90
N LEU A 21 -34.96 6.89 -9.15
CA LEU A 21 -34.47 6.02 -8.09
C LEU A 21 -33.52 4.94 -8.62
N LEU A 22 -33.86 4.32 -9.76
CA LEU A 22 -33.02 3.30 -10.38
C LEU A 22 -31.68 3.88 -10.85
N ILE A 23 -31.69 5.07 -11.46
CA ILE A 23 -30.48 5.77 -11.88
C ILE A 23 -29.59 6.10 -10.68
N ALA A 24 -30.17 6.57 -9.57
CA ALA A 24 -29.42 6.85 -8.34
C ALA A 24 -28.74 5.60 -7.78
N LEU A 25 -29.46 4.47 -7.69
CA LEU A 25 -28.92 3.21 -7.20
C LEU A 25 -27.79 2.63 -8.08
N LEU A 26 -27.94 2.73 -9.41
CA LEU A 26 -26.91 2.28 -10.36
C LEU A 26 -25.67 3.18 -10.32
N SER A 27 -25.84 4.48 -10.09
CA SER A 27 -24.71 5.42 -9.99
C SER A 27 -23.87 5.22 -8.74
N ASP A 28 -24.49 4.88 -7.61
CA ASP A 28 -23.79 4.65 -6.34
C ASP A 28 -22.99 3.34 -6.36
N ALA A 29 -23.56 2.28 -6.96
CA ALA A 29 -22.89 1.00 -7.15
C ALA A 29 -21.66 1.11 -8.07
N ALA A 30 -21.75 1.92 -9.14
CA ALA A 30 -20.61 2.19 -10.02
C ALA A 30 -19.54 3.05 -9.31
N TYR A 31 -19.96 4.05 -8.53
CA TYR A 31 -19.05 4.93 -7.80
C TYR A 31 -18.21 4.15 -6.76
N GLN A 32 -18.83 3.24 -6.02
CA GLN A 32 -18.13 2.41 -5.03
C GLN A 32 -17.16 1.39 -5.65
N PHE A 33 -17.46 0.88 -6.85
CA PHE A 33 -16.60 -0.07 -7.55
C PHE A 33 -15.34 0.60 -8.13
N ASP A 34 -15.46 1.86 -8.57
CA ASP A 34 -14.36 2.64 -9.16
C ASP A 34 -13.54 3.45 -8.14
N GLN A 35 -13.86 3.40 -6.84
CA GLN A 35 -12.97 3.98 -5.84
C GLN A 35 -11.70 3.14 -5.76
N PRO A 36 -10.52 3.66 -6.13
CA PRO A 36 -9.29 2.99 -5.78
C PRO A 36 -9.27 2.80 -4.26
N PRO A 37 -8.82 1.63 -3.75
CA PRO A 37 -8.69 1.44 -2.32
C PRO A 37 -7.92 2.62 -1.75
N SER A 38 -8.44 3.21 -0.66
CA SER A 38 -7.81 4.39 -0.06
C SER A 38 -6.33 4.11 0.17
N LEU A 39 -5.48 4.90 -0.48
CA LEU A 39 -4.04 4.72 -0.39
C LEU A 39 -3.64 5.00 1.07
N LYS A 40 -3.27 3.95 1.79
CA LYS A 40 -2.76 4.08 3.16
C LYS A 40 -1.27 4.39 3.08
N GLU A 41 -0.91 5.60 3.48
CA GLU A 41 0.49 5.99 3.65
C GLU A 41 0.93 5.70 5.10
N THR A 42 2.17 5.25 5.28
CA THR A 42 2.78 5.10 6.61
C THR A 42 4.21 5.61 6.55
N ASN A 43 4.50 6.63 7.36
CA ASN A 43 5.85 7.13 7.53
C ASN A 43 6.59 6.25 8.56
N ILE A 44 7.72 5.65 8.17
CA ILE A 44 8.53 4.79 9.03
C ILE A 44 9.93 5.39 9.13
N VAL A 45 10.38 5.68 10.35
CA VAL A 45 11.73 6.16 10.67
C VAL A 45 12.39 5.15 11.60
N PHE A 46 13.56 4.65 11.22
CA PHE A 46 14.36 3.73 12.03
C PHE A 46 15.85 3.89 11.72
N TYR A 47 16.68 3.35 12.61
CA TYR A 47 18.11 3.20 12.45
C TYR A 47 18.44 1.74 12.17
N MET A 48 19.19 1.48 11.10
CA MET A 48 19.69 0.15 10.73
C MET A 48 21.18 0.08 11.05
N HIS A 49 21.59 -0.96 11.78
CA HIS A 49 22.96 -1.13 12.25
C HIS A 49 23.70 -2.23 11.48
N ASP A 50 24.39 -1.86 10.40
CA ASP A 50 25.30 -2.75 9.66
C ASP A 50 26.64 -2.85 10.40
N TRP A 51 27.01 -4.07 10.80
CA TRP A 51 28.25 -4.33 11.51
C TRP A 51 29.04 -5.48 10.89
N GLN A 52 30.13 -5.13 10.21
CA GLN A 52 30.88 -6.07 9.37
C GLN A 52 32.04 -6.78 10.10
N ASN A 53 32.38 -6.35 11.32
CA ASN A 53 33.60 -6.79 12.01
C ASN A 53 33.39 -7.10 13.50
N GLY A 54 34.25 -7.95 14.06
CA GLY A 54 34.22 -8.31 15.50
C GLY A 54 33.30 -9.49 15.82
N LEU A 55 33.24 -9.87 17.10
CA LEU A 55 32.58 -11.11 17.54
C LEU A 55 31.07 -11.15 17.28
N ASN A 56 30.44 -9.99 17.15
CA ASN A 56 29.00 -9.84 16.93
C ASN A 56 28.74 -9.11 15.60
N ALA A 57 29.47 -9.48 14.55
CA ALA A 57 29.19 -9.01 13.20
C ALA A 57 27.79 -9.47 12.77
N THR A 58 27.01 -8.55 12.22
CA THR A 58 25.67 -8.80 11.67
C THR A 58 25.70 -8.89 10.15
N ALA A 59 26.81 -8.50 9.52
CA ALA A 59 27.01 -8.58 8.08
C ALA A 59 28.27 -9.40 7.76
N ILE A 60 28.12 -10.42 6.91
CA ILE A 60 29.24 -11.24 6.44
C ILE A 60 29.26 -11.33 4.91
N PRO A 61 30.43 -11.26 4.27
CA PRO A 61 30.52 -11.46 2.83
C PRO A 61 30.34 -12.94 2.51
N VAL A 62 29.47 -13.25 1.53
CA VAL A 62 29.13 -14.62 1.12
C VAL A 62 29.50 -14.92 -0.33
N GLY A 63 29.90 -13.90 -1.09
CA GLY A 63 30.35 -14.07 -2.47
C GLY A 63 31.00 -12.82 -3.03
N GLY A 64 31.75 -12.98 -4.12
CA GLY A 64 32.39 -11.86 -4.81
C GLY A 64 33.47 -12.32 -5.77
N SER A 65 34.22 -11.35 -6.30
CA SER A 65 35.40 -11.62 -7.13
C SER A 65 36.38 -12.51 -6.38
N GLN A 66 36.88 -13.56 -7.03
CA GLN A 66 37.93 -14.42 -6.46
C GLN A 66 39.33 -13.81 -6.60
N LYS A 67 39.47 -12.68 -7.30
CA LYS A 67 40.77 -12.05 -7.60
C LYS A 67 41.25 -11.08 -6.53
N LYS A 68 40.40 -10.72 -5.57
CA LYS A 68 40.68 -9.74 -4.51
C LYS A 68 39.98 -10.15 -3.21
N PRO A 69 40.47 -9.70 -2.04
CA PRO A 69 39.72 -9.82 -0.79
C PRO A 69 38.34 -9.17 -0.91
N TRP A 70 37.34 -9.79 -0.31
CA TRP A 70 35.98 -9.26 -0.26
C TRP A 70 35.90 -8.08 0.71
N SER A 71 35.22 -7.01 0.30
CA SER A 71 35.00 -5.82 1.15
C SER A 71 33.73 -5.10 0.73
N ALA A 72 33.19 -4.25 1.61
CA ALA A 72 31.96 -3.50 1.35
C ALA A 72 32.06 -2.48 0.21
N VAL A 73 33.28 -2.09 -0.19
CA VAL A 73 33.52 -1.11 -1.26
C VAL A 73 33.98 -1.75 -2.56
N GLU A 74 34.18 -3.07 -2.60
CA GLU A 74 34.55 -3.77 -3.83
C GLU A 74 33.30 -4.11 -4.63
N PHE A 75 33.33 -3.76 -5.92
CA PHE A 75 32.22 -4.03 -6.83
C PHE A 75 31.94 -5.53 -6.93
N GLY A 76 30.68 -5.90 -6.75
CA GLY A 76 30.21 -7.28 -6.88
C GLY A 76 30.45 -8.17 -5.67
N THR A 77 30.90 -7.62 -4.53
CA THR A 77 30.85 -8.36 -3.26
C THR A 77 29.39 -8.44 -2.77
N ILE A 78 28.97 -9.65 -2.39
CA ILE A 78 27.63 -9.97 -1.89
C ILE A 78 27.73 -10.23 -0.39
N PHE A 79 26.86 -9.60 0.39
CA PHE A 79 26.77 -9.78 1.85
C PHE A 79 25.44 -10.44 2.24
N ALA A 80 25.49 -11.28 3.27
CA ALA A 80 24.32 -11.66 4.04
C ALA A 80 24.28 -10.80 5.31
N ILE A 81 23.09 -10.26 5.65
CA ILE A 81 22.89 -9.37 6.79
C ILE A 81 21.80 -9.90 7.73
N ASP A 82 22.01 -9.71 9.03
CA ASP A 82 21.06 -9.88 10.13
C ASP A 82 21.11 -8.64 11.02
N ASP A 83 20.81 -7.48 10.42
CA ASP A 83 20.95 -6.17 11.04
C ASP A 83 19.74 -5.81 11.90
N LYS A 84 20.02 -5.24 13.08
CA LYS A 84 18.97 -4.78 13.98
C LYS A 84 18.40 -3.43 13.50
N LEU A 85 17.07 -3.33 13.48
CA LEU A 85 16.34 -2.07 13.30
C LEU A 85 15.92 -1.51 14.65
N MET A 86 16.24 -0.24 14.92
CA MET A 86 15.94 0.44 16.18
C MET A 86 15.24 1.78 15.97
N VAL A 87 14.49 2.22 16.99
CA VAL A 87 13.86 3.55 17.03
C VAL A 87 14.88 4.64 17.41
N ALA A 88 15.91 4.28 18.15
CA ALA A 88 17.00 5.15 18.56
C ALA A 88 18.32 4.72 17.89
N SER A 89 19.27 5.64 17.80
CA SER A 89 20.56 5.39 17.14
C SER A 89 21.56 4.63 18.01
N ASP A 90 21.26 4.40 19.29
CA ASP A 90 22.15 3.74 20.23
C ASP A 90 21.95 2.22 20.21
N ARG A 91 23.06 1.48 20.22
CA ARG A 91 23.00 0.02 20.35
C ARG A 91 22.77 -0.34 21.81
N SER A 92 21.51 -0.47 22.23
CA SER A 92 21.22 -1.19 23.48
C SER A 92 21.68 -2.65 23.34
N ILE A 93 22.65 -3.02 24.18
CA ILE A 93 23.11 -4.40 24.33
C ILE A 93 22.13 -5.03 25.32
N GLY A 94 21.13 -5.74 24.77
CA GLY A 94 20.25 -6.61 25.56
C GLY A 94 20.98 -7.85 26.03
#